data_AF-A0A1F7GYE3-F1
#
_entry.id   AF-A0A1F7GYE3-F1
#
_cell.length_a   1.000
_cell.length_b   1.000
_cell.length_c   1.000
_cell.angle_alpha   90.00
_cell.angle_beta   90.00
_cell.angle_gamma   90.00
#
_symmetry.space_group_name_H-M   'P 1'
#
loop_
_entity.id
_entity.type
_entity.pdbx_description
1 polymer ?
#
loop_
_entity_poly.entity_id
_entity_poly.type
_entity_poly.pdbx_seq_one_letter_code
_entity_poly.pdbx_strand_id
1 'polypeptide(L)'
;MKIVLSAHFDLARPVMSIKMDDKNLLGLVDNFAGIFTSYQASRKTGIPVYFTNYEELEFDGAVDVAKSLDKDTLVIVVDTTIDAEDKPAYIGNVYGFSTEPLKKLFSDRIFFKDGMYEKTEDETVIYGAKYGLKTFYFGVPIPNPHAGLQKPFPKPGSYHTTDNKISLEAIDKVSSVLVDLIEWFSKNDLK
;
A
#
# COMPACT_ATOMS: atom_id res chain seq x y z
N MET A 1 -16.07 14.11 -0.88
CA MET A 1 -14.96 13.36 -1.49
C MET A 1 -15.29 11.87 -1.50
N LYS A 2 -15.16 11.20 -2.64
CA LYS A 2 -15.25 9.72 -2.71
C LYS A 2 -13.89 9.13 -2.34
N ILE A 3 -13.85 7.96 -1.70
CA ILE A 3 -12.60 7.26 -1.37
C ILE A 3 -12.64 5.89 -2.05
N VAL A 4 -11.52 5.46 -2.62
CA VAL A 4 -11.33 4.10 -3.12
C VAL A 4 -9.96 3.59 -2.69
N LEU A 5 -9.84 2.27 -2.51
CA LEU A 5 -8.56 1.61 -2.34
C LEU A 5 -8.10 1.03 -3.67
N SER A 6 -6.80 1.07 -3.95
CA SER A 6 -6.15 0.33 -5.03
C SER A 6 -5.08 -0.56 -4.41
N ALA A 7 -5.05 -1.84 -4.73
CA ALA A 7 -3.99 -2.74 -4.32
C ALA A 7 -3.68 -3.68 -5.49
N HIS A 8 -2.43 -3.69 -5.94
CA HIS A 8 -2.06 -4.53 -7.06
C HIS A 8 -2.02 -6.01 -6.68
N PHE A 9 -2.39 -6.83 -7.64
CA PHE A 9 -2.52 -8.27 -7.56
C PHE A 9 -1.96 -8.91 -8.83
N ASP A 10 -0.64 -8.95 -8.89
CA ASP A 10 0.08 -9.41 -10.07
C ASP A 10 0.13 -10.94 -10.16
N LEU A 11 -0.57 -11.48 -11.17
CA LEU A 11 -0.78 -12.92 -11.36
C LEU A 11 0.20 -13.59 -12.34
N ALA A 12 1.31 -12.93 -12.68
CA ALA A 12 2.05 -13.20 -13.93
C ALA A 12 2.92 -14.47 -13.99
N ARG A 13 3.01 -15.36 -12.96
CA ARG A 13 3.91 -16.54 -13.02
C ARG A 13 3.26 -17.90 -12.67
N PRO A 14 3.66 -19.01 -13.35
CA PRO A 14 2.96 -20.29 -13.26
C PRO A 14 3.23 -21.14 -12.01
N VAL A 15 4.15 -20.75 -11.12
CA VAL A 15 4.36 -21.43 -9.83
C VAL A 15 4.42 -20.40 -8.71
N MET A 16 3.26 -19.90 -8.32
CA MET A 16 3.08 -18.95 -7.22
C MET A 16 2.34 -19.67 -6.10
N SER A 17 2.97 -19.78 -4.93
CA SER A 17 2.31 -20.33 -3.75
C SER A 17 2.23 -19.28 -2.66
N ILE A 18 1.05 -19.14 -2.08
CA ILE A 18 0.80 -18.31 -0.91
C ILE A 18 0.16 -19.21 0.11
N LYS A 19 0.64 -19.11 1.34
CA LYS A 19 0.14 -19.89 2.45
C LYS A 19 -0.17 -18.93 3.59
N MET A 20 -1.40 -19.01 4.06
CA MET A 20 -1.80 -18.42 5.33
C MET A 20 -1.92 -19.56 6.35
N ASP A 21 -1.20 -19.45 7.46
CA ASP A 21 -1.42 -20.29 8.64
C ASP A 21 -2.12 -19.49 9.75
N ASP A 22 -2.19 -20.02 10.97
CA ASP A 22 -2.86 -19.38 12.11
C ASP A 22 -2.16 -18.09 12.58
N LYS A 23 -0.95 -17.81 12.12
CA LYS A 23 -0.12 -16.69 12.60
C LYS A 23 0.48 -15.83 11.50
N ASN A 24 0.64 -16.36 10.28
CA ASN A 24 1.46 -15.73 9.26
C ASN A 24 0.88 -15.88 7.86
N LEU A 25 1.16 -14.88 7.04
CA LEU A 25 1.14 -14.95 5.58
C LEU A 25 2.57 -15.24 5.10
N LEU A 26 2.71 -16.25 4.25
CA LEU A 26 3.97 -16.77 3.71
C LEU A 26 3.90 -16.81 2.18
N GLY A 27 5.02 -16.53 1.53
CA GLY A 27 5.16 -16.65 0.08
C GLY A 27 5.32 -15.29 -0.59
N LEU A 28 4.46 -15.02 -1.57
CA LEU A 28 4.34 -13.72 -2.25
C LEU A 28 3.67 -12.69 -1.32
N VAL A 29 4.38 -12.22 -0.31
CA VAL A 29 3.86 -11.19 0.62
C VAL A 29 3.66 -9.87 -0.12
N ASP A 30 4.51 -9.58 -1.09
CA ASP A 30 4.40 -8.44 -2.00
C ASP A 30 3.54 -8.83 -3.23
N ASN A 31 2.36 -8.25 -3.48
CA ASN A 31 1.58 -7.32 -2.64
C ASN A 31 0.36 -7.99 -1.97
N PHE A 32 0.41 -9.29 -1.68
CA PHE A 32 -0.72 -9.92 -0.98
C PHE A 32 -0.97 -9.36 0.42
N ALA A 33 0.05 -8.89 1.14
CA ALA A 33 -0.17 -8.20 2.40
C ALA A 33 -1.03 -6.94 2.19
N GLY A 34 -0.78 -6.14 1.15
CA GLY A 34 -1.63 -5.01 0.78
C GLY A 34 -3.03 -5.43 0.33
N ILE A 35 -3.17 -6.55 -0.39
CA ILE A 35 -4.48 -7.13 -0.73
C ILE A 35 -5.28 -7.50 0.52
N PHE A 36 -4.67 -8.21 1.48
CA PHE A 36 -5.36 -8.58 2.72
C PHE A 36 -5.70 -7.36 3.56
N THR A 37 -4.79 -6.39 3.67
CA THR A 37 -5.01 -5.14 4.40
C THR A 37 -6.15 -4.32 3.78
N SER A 38 -6.14 -4.13 2.46
CA SER A 38 -7.18 -3.39 1.74
C SER A 38 -8.54 -4.09 1.80
N TYR A 39 -8.57 -5.42 1.66
CA TYR A 39 -9.80 -6.21 1.85
C TYR A 39 -10.39 -6.04 3.25
N GLN A 40 -9.58 -6.16 4.31
CA GLN A 40 -10.05 -5.99 5.68
C GLN A 40 -10.58 -4.56 5.93
N ALA A 41 -9.86 -3.53 5.45
CA ALA A 41 -10.27 -2.14 5.59
C ALA A 41 -11.58 -1.85 4.83
N SER A 42 -11.70 -2.34 3.59
CA SER A 42 -12.91 -2.25 2.78
C SER A 42 -14.13 -2.86 3.50
N ARG A 43 -13.98 -4.06 4.07
CA ARG A 43 -15.06 -4.73 4.81
C ARG A 43 -15.53 -3.96 6.05
N LYS A 44 -14.61 -3.26 6.72
CA LYS A 44 -14.92 -2.48 7.95
C LYS A 44 -15.53 -1.11 7.64
N THR A 45 -15.12 -0.49 6.55
CA THR A 45 -15.50 0.91 6.22
C THR A 45 -16.59 1.03 5.15
N GLY A 46 -16.78 -0.02 4.35
CA GLY A 46 -17.66 0.00 3.17
C GLY A 46 -17.03 0.67 1.94
N ILE A 47 -15.78 1.12 2.02
CA ILE A 47 -15.06 1.71 0.88
C ILE A 47 -14.72 0.63 -0.15
N PRO A 48 -14.96 0.87 -1.45
CA PRO A 48 -14.61 -0.09 -2.50
C PRO A 48 -13.09 -0.24 -2.65
N VAL A 49 -12.66 -1.45 -3.00
CA VAL A 49 -11.27 -1.79 -3.33
C VAL A 49 -11.20 -2.30 -4.77
N TYR A 50 -10.25 -1.77 -5.54
CA TYR A 50 -9.86 -2.29 -6.84
C TYR A 50 -8.60 -3.13 -6.69
N PHE A 51 -8.66 -4.38 -7.12
CA PHE A 51 -7.49 -5.24 -7.25
C PHE A 51 -7.01 -5.15 -8.69
N THR A 52 -5.94 -4.38 -8.89
CA THR A 52 -5.34 -4.08 -10.20
C THR A 52 -4.32 -5.15 -10.56
N ASN A 53 -4.04 -5.34 -11.84
CA ASN A 53 -3.05 -6.33 -12.31
C ASN A 53 -2.10 -5.63 -13.29
N TYR A 54 -0.91 -6.19 -13.45
CA TYR A 54 0.17 -5.68 -14.30
C TYR A 54 0.79 -4.38 -13.80
N GLU A 55 0.83 -4.20 -12.49
CA GLU A 55 1.58 -3.11 -11.86
C GLU A 55 3.07 -3.21 -12.22
N GLU A 56 3.62 -4.43 -12.16
CA GLU A 56 5.04 -4.75 -12.42
C GLU A 56 5.44 -4.68 -13.92
N LEU A 57 4.52 -4.29 -14.81
CA LEU A 57 4.77 -4.17 -16.25
C LEU A 57 4.49 -2.75 -16.77
N GLU A 58 3.21 -2.38 -16.85
CA GLU A 58 2.76 -1.14 -17.53
C GLU A 58 1.64 -0.40 -16.79
N PHE A 59 1.24 -0.88 -15.60
CA PHE A 59 0.15 -0.35 -14.79
C PHE A 59 -1.23 -0.36 -15.47
N ASP A 60 -1.47 -1.34 -16.37
CA ASP A 60 -2.71 -1.40 -17.15
C ASP A 60 -3.96 -1.42 -16.27
N GLY A 61 -3.94 -2.17 -15.16
CA GLY A 61 -5.02 -2.20 -14.18
C GLY A 61 -5.29 -0.82 -13.57
N ALA A 62 -4.26 -0.15 -13.06
CA ALA A 62 -4.39 1.19 -12.50
C ALA A 62 -4.89 2.21 -13.53
N VAL A 63 -4.43 2.10 -14.78
CA VAL A 63 -4.86 2.95 -15.89
C VAL A 63 -6.34 2.78 -16.21
N ASP A 64 -6.86 1.55 -16.20
CA ASP A 64 -8.28 1.26 -16.42
C ASP A 64 -9.15 1.83 -15.29
N VAL A 65 -8.76 1.55 -14.04
CA VAL A 65 -9.45 2.08 -12.86
C VAL A 65 -9.46 3.61 -12.89
N ALA A 66 -8.31 4.26 -13.11
CA ALA A 66 -8.19 5.72 -13.11
C ALA A 66 -9.13 6.42 -14.11
N LYS A 67 -9.41 5.80 -15.26
CA LYS A 67 -10.35 6.34 -16.28
C LYS A 67 -11.80 6.32 -15.82
N SER A 68 -12.16 5.43 -14.90
CA SER A 68 -13.53 5.27 -14.39
C SER A 68 -13.85 6.15 -13.18
N LEU A 69 -12.83 6.75 -12.55
CA LEU A 69 -12.99 7.52 -11.32
C LEU A 69 -13.25 9.01 -11.60
N ASP A 70 -14.09 9.61 -10.75
CA ASP A 70 -14.35 11.05 -10.77
C ASP A 70 -13.18 11.84 -10.17
N LYS A 71 -12.98 13.09 -10.60
CA LYS A 71 -11.88 13.96 -10.13
C LYS A 71 -11.92 14.29 -8.63
N ASP A 72 -13.07 14.15 -7.99
CA ASP A 72 -13.25 14.34 -6.55
C ASP A 72 -12.97 13.06 -5.72
N THR A 73 -12.43 12.02 -6.36
CA THR A 73 -12.04 10.76 -5.73
C THR A 73 -10.64 10.86 -5.14
N LEU A 74 -10.50 10.43 -3.87
CA LEU A 74 -9.24 10.11 -3.22
C LEU A 74 -8.91 8.63 -3.45
N VAL A 75 -7.75 8.37 -4.03
CA VAL A 75 -7.23 7.00 -4.21
C VAL A 75 -6.17 6.73 -3.14
N ILE A 76 -6.36 5.66 -2.38
CA ILE A 76 -5.33 5.16 -1.46
C ILE A 76 -4.70 3.93 -2.12
N VAL A 77 -3.45 4.06 -2.56
CA VAL A 77 -2.68 2.94 -3.13
C VAL A 77 -2.07 2.18 -1.97
N VAL A 78 -2.51 0.93 -1.76
CA VAL A 78 -2.07 0.06 -0.67
C VAL A 78 -1.07 -0.94 -1.21
N ASP A 79 0.16 -0.85 -0.72
CA ASP A 79 1.26 -1.69 -1.19
C ASP A 79 2.24 -2.02 -0.07
N THR A 80 3.14 -2.99 -0.26
CA THR A 80 4.15 -3.36 0.73
C THR A 80 5.35 -2.44 0.71
N THR A 81 5.95 -2.18 1.88
CA THR A 81 7.12 -1.31 2.01
C THR A 81 8.12 -1.87 3.02
N ILE A 82 9.41 -1.55 2.83
CA ILE A 82 10.48 -1.80 3.80
C ILE A 82 10.94 -0.53 4.53
N ASP A 83 10.37 0.63 4.20
CA ASP A 83 10.83 1.97 4.63
C ASP A 83 10.10 2.49 5.88
N ALA A 84 9.19 1.72 6.46
CA ALA A 84 8.54 2.09 7.70
C ALA A 84 9.50 1.90 8.88
N GLU A 85 10.16 2.98 9.32
CA GLU A 85 11.09 3.03 10.47
C GLU A 85 10.39 2.66 11.80
N ASP A 86 10.13 1.37 12.01
CA ASP A 86 9.46 0.77 13.18
C ASP A 86 7.98 1.17 13.38
N LYS A 87 7.37 1.83 12.40
CA LYS A 87 5.97 2.24 12.45
C LYS A 87 5.05 1.17 11.85
N PRO A 88 3.83 0.97 12.40
CA PRO A 88 2.83 0.07 11.84
C PRO A 88 2.42 0.35 10.39
N ALA A 89 2.60 1.57 9.90
CA ALA A 89 2.24 1.95 8.55
C ALA A 89 3.18 3.06 8.03
N TYR A 90 3.10 3.30 6.72
CA TYR A 90 3.89 4.29 6.01
C TYR A 90 3.00 5.11 5.06
N ILE A 91 3.26 6.41 4.93
CA ILE A 91 2.66 7.27 3.90
C ILE A 91 3.75 7.99 3.11
N GLY A 92 3.64 7.92 1.78
CA GLY A 92 4.49 8.64 0.83
C GLY A 92 3.76 8.94 -0.48
N ASN A 93 4.47 9.50 -1.46
CA ASN A 93 3.94 9.77 -2.82
C ASN A 93 2.56 10.45 -2.82
N VAL A 94 2.47 11.57 -2.08
CA VAL A 94 1.20 12.27 -1.90
C VAL A 94 0.98 13.29 -3.01
N TYR A 95 -0.21 13.24 -3.62
CA TYR A 95 -0.66 14.13 -4.68
C TYR A 95 -1.97 14.81 -4.32
N GLY A 96 -2.06 16.11 -4.60
CA GLY A 96 -3.33 16.85 -4.56
C GLY A 96 -3.85 17.23 -3.18
N PHE A 97 -3.08 17.02 -2.10
CA PHE A 97 -3.39 17.52 -0.75
C PHE A 97 -2.14 17.59 0.15
N SER A 98 -2.26 18.27 1.30
CA SER A 98 -1.20 18.35 2.31
C SER A 98 -1.33 17.27 3.38
N THR A 99 -0.22 16.62 3.74
CA THR A 99 -0.15 15.62 4.82
C THR A 99 -0.02 16.23 6.22
N GLU A 100 0.14 17.54 6.36
CA GLU A 100 0.37 18.19 7.66
C GLU A 100 -0.72 17.90 8.71
N PRO A 101 -2.03 17.86 8.38
CA PRO A 101 -3.06 17.45 9.32
C PRO A 101 -2.89 15.98 9.78
N LEU A 102 -2.46 15.10 8.88
CA LEU A 102 -2.27 13.67 9.17
C LEU A 102 -1.06 13.45 10.08
N LYS A 103 0.06 14.12 9.80
CA LYS A 103 1.28 14.04 10.62
C LYS A 103 1.00 14.39 12.09
N LYS A 104 0.15 15.39 12.33
CA LYS A 104 -0.24 15.81 13.69
C LYS A 104 -1.04 14.73 14.44
N LEU A 105 -1.82 13.92 13.74
CA LEU A 105 -2.75 12.96 14.34
C LEU A 105 -2.25 11.53 14.35
N PHE A 106 -1.36 11.17 13.42
CA PHE A 106 -1.00 9.77 13.15
C PHE A 106 0.51 9.51 13.17
N SER A 107 1.38 10.49 13.47
CA SER A 107 2.84 10.29 13.50
C SER A 107 3.32 9.29 14.56
N ASP A 108 2.49 8.96 15.54
CA ASP A 108 2.74 7.89 16.49
C ASP A 108 2.68 6.50 15.83
N ARG A 109 1.86 6.32 14.79
CA ARG A 109 1.60 5.02 14.12
C ARG A 109 2.00 4.97 12.64
N ILE A 110 2.24 6.11 12.02
CA ILE A 110 2.56 6.22 10.60
C ILE A 110 3.91 6.92 10.44
N PHE A 111 4.80 6.30 9.68
CA PHE A 111 5.97 6.98 9.15
C PHE A 111 5.59 7.80 7.92
N PHE A 112 5.93 9.09 7.89
CA PHE A 112 5.65 9.95 6.74
C PHE A 112 6.97 10.30 6.05
N LYS A 113 7.08 10.01 4.76
CA LYS A 113 8.21 10.44 3.93
C LYS A 113 7.76 11.62 3.07
N ASP A 114 8.41 12.75 3.26
CA ASP A 114 8.17 13.93 2.46
C ASP A 114 8.79 13.80 1.07
N GLY A 115 8.04 14.24 0.05
CA GLY A 115 8.47 14.15 -1.35
C GLY A 115 8.13 12.81 -1.99
N MET A 116 8.81 12.53 -3.11
CA MET A 116 8.59 11.31 -3.90
C MET A 116 9.45 10.19 -3.30
N TYR A 117 8.80 9.10 -2.90
CA TYR A 117 9.40 7.87 -2.39
C TYR A 117 10.39 7.30 -3.41
N GLU A 118 9.92 7.19 -4.67
CA GLU A 118 10.67 6.78 -5.85
C GLU A 118 10.03 7.45 -7.08
N LYS A 119 10.83 7.78 -8.10
CA LYS A 119 10.33 8.55 -9.25
C LYS A 119 9.45 7.75 -10.22
N THR A 120 9.39 6.41 -10.11
CA THR A 120 8.91 5.59 -11.25
C THR A 120 8.10 4.33 -10.97
N GLU A 121 7.82 3.87 -9.75
CA GLU A 121 7.44 2.44 -9.63
C GLU A 121 6.08 2.08 -9.03
N ASP A 122 5.31 2.96 -8.37
CA ASP A 122 3.99 2.55 -7.85
C ASP A 122 2.79 3.25 -8.53
N GLU A 123 1.60 2.67 -8.37
CA GLU A 123 0.36 3.14 -9.02
C GLU A 123 -0.02 4.59 -8.71
N THR A 124 0.55 5.23 -7.67
CA THR A 124 0.27 6.64 -7.37
C THR A 124 0.71 7.57 -8.49
N VAL A 125 1.72 7.22 -9.29
CA VAL A 125 2.11 8.01 -10.47
C VAL A 125 1.00 8.01 -11.53
N ILE A 126 0.26 6.92 -11.64
CA ILE A 126 -0.88 6.82 -12.54
C ILE A 126 -2.02 7.69 -12.02
N TYR A 127 -2.51 7.41 -10.82
CA TYR A 127 -3.67 8.13 -10.29
C TYR A 127 -3.38 9.62 -10.07
N GLY A 128 -2.27 9.93 -9.40
CA GLY A 128 -1.87 11.28 -9.02
C GLY A 128 -1.26 12.10 -10.16
N ALA A 129 -0.12 11.66 -10.69
CA ALA A 129 0.62 12.46 -11.67
C ALA A 129 -0.04 12.46 -13.06
N LYS A 130 -0.44 11.30 -13.58
CA LYS A 130 -1.01 11.16 -14.93
C LYS A 130 -2.48 11.58 -15.00
N TYR A 131 -3.29 11.19 -14.02
CA TYR A 131 -4.74 11.48 -14.02
C TYR A 131 -5.15 12.61 -13.08
N GLY A 132 -4.26 13.16 -12.26
CA GLY A 132 -4.57 14.34 -11.42
C GLY A 132 -5.58 14.07 -10.31
N LEU A 133 -5.69 12.83 -9.84
CA LEU A 133 -6.53 12.46 -8.70
C LEU A 133 -5.80 12.74 -7.38
N LYS A 134 -6.55 13.06 -6.32
CA LYS A 134 -5.96 13.08 -4.96
C LYS A 134 -5.53 11.66 -4.63
N THR A 135 -4.27 11.47 -4.31
CA THR A 135 -3.69 10.13 -4.17
C THR A 135 -2.58 10.11 -3.14
N PHE A 136 -2.40 9.00 -2.44
CA PHE A 136 -1.17 8.72 -1.71
C PHE A 136 -0.88 7.22 -1.65
N TYR A 137 0.39 6.91 -1.42
CA TYR A 137 0.87 5.56 -1.15
C TYR A 137 0.72 5.27 0.35
N PHE A 138 0.07 4.17 0.67
CA PHE A 138 -0.08 3.62 2.01
C PHE A 138 0.67 2.29 2.11
N GLY A 139 1.82 2.33 2.77
CA GLY A 139 2.73 1.21 2.87
C GLY A 139 2.38 0.27 4.02
N VAL A 140 2.30 -1.02 3.69
CA VAL A 140 2.25 -2.15 4.62
C VAL A 140 3.68 -2.60 4.92
N PRO A 141 4.18 -2.37 6.14
CA PRO A 141 5.55 -2.73 6.48
C PRO A 141 5.76 -4.24 6.40
N ILE A 142 6.73 -4.66 5.59
CA ILE A 142 7.23 -6.03 5.53
C ILE A 142 8.66 -6.07 6.06
N PRO A 143 9.10 -7.17 6.69
CA PRO A 143 10.44 -7.25 7.26
C PRO A 143 11.52 -6.89 6.24
N ASN A 144 12.42 -5.95 6.58
CA ASN A 144 13.53 -5.59 5.73
C ASN A 144 14.55 -6.76 5.69
N PRO A 145 14.77 -7.39 4.52
CA PRO A 145 15.67 -8.53 4.40
C PRO A 145 17.16 -8.20 4.54
N HIS A 146 17.49 -6.91 4.61
CA HIS A 146 18.83 -6.38 4.80
C HIS A 146 19.10 -5.88 6.22
N ALA A 147 18.14 -6.00 7.15
CA ALA A 147 18.31 -5.67 8.55
C ALA A 147 19.21 -6.70 9.27
N GLY A 148 20.51 -6.66 8.95
CA GLY A 148 21.54 -7.46 9.64
C GLY A 148 22.76 -7.91 8.85
N LEU A 149 22.96 -7.57 7.56
CA LEU A 149 24.05 -8.16 6.76
C LEU A 149 24.86 -7.14 5.93
N GLN A 150 26.15 -6.99 6.29
CA GLN A 150 27.19 -6.54 5.36
C GLN A 150 27.29 -7.56 4.21
N LYS A 151 27.19 -7.09 2.97
CA LYS A 151 27.27 -7.82 1.67
C LYS A 151 28.46 -8.81 1.57
N PRO A 152 28.52 -9.77 0.59
CA PRO A 152 27.85 -9.77 -0.73
C PRO A 152 27.18 -11.11 -1.15
N PHE A 153 26.36 -11.07 -2.21
CA PHE A 153 25.53 -12.14 -2.83
C PHE A 153 24.13 -12.35 -2.25
N PRO A 154 23.11 -12.52 -3.12
CA PRO A 154 21.71 -12.51 -2.69
C PRO A 154 21.38 -13.85 -2.03
N LYS A 155 20.89 -13.77 -0.79
CA LYS A 155 20.26 -14.89 -0.08
C LYS A 155 18.76 -14.61 0.03
N PRO A 156 17.94 -15.65 0.29
CA PRO A 156 16.48 -15.58 0.22
C PRO A 156 15.92 -14.49 1.15
N GLY A 157 14.87 -13.80 0.71
CA GLY A 157 14.24 -12.68 1.43
C GLY A 157 14.19 -11.31 0.74
N SER A 158 14.78 -11.05 -0.44
CA SER A 158 14.66 -9.73 -1.09
C SER A 158 13.20 -9.25 -1.29
N TYR A 159 12.97 -7.94 -1.38
CA TYR A 159 11.73 -7.39 -1.97
C TYR A 159 11.44 -8.14 -3.29
N HIS A 160 10.18 -8.52 -3.55
CA HIS A 160 9.77 -9.51 -4.57
C HIS A 160 10.20 -10.98 -4.41
N THR A 161 10.58 -11.44 -3.20
CA THR A 161 10.85 -12.88 -2.99
C THR A 161 9.60 -13.72 -2.75
N THR A 162 9.69 -14.98 -3.18
CA THR A 162 8.65 -16.00 -3.00
C THR A 162 8.68 -16.65 -1.62
N ASP A 163 9.60 -16.28 -0.73
CA ASP A 163 9.76 -16.86 0.62
C ASP A 163 9.63 -15.83 1.75
N ASN A 164 8.99 -14.70 1.45
CA ASN A 164 8.75 -13.65 2.42
C ASN A 164 7.67 -14.06 3.44
N LYS A 165 7.65 -13.38 4.59
CA LYS A 165 6.76 -13.65 5.71
C LYS A 165 6.33 -12.37 6.41
N ILE A 166 5.04 -12.27 6.71
CA ILE A 166 4.48 -11.25 7.59
C ILE A 166 3.52 -11.91 8.60
N SER A 167 3.45 -11.40 9.83
CA SER A 167 2.48 -11.90 10.82
C SER A 167 1.08 -11.36 10.53
N LEU A 168 0.06 -12.17 10.81
CA LEU A 168 -1.34 -11.73 10.70
C LEU A 168 -1.63 -10.59 11.68
N GLU A 169 -0.97 -10.57 12.85
CA GLU A 169 -1.06 -9.44 13.79
C GLU A 169 -0.54 -8.13 13.19
N ALA A 170 0.52 -8.17 12.38
CA ALA A 170 1.01 -6.98 11.69
C ALA A 170 0.00 -6.51 10.63
N ILE A 171 -0.58 -7.44 9.85
CA ILE A 171 -1.67 -7.16 8.91
C ILE A 171 -2.86 -6.52 9.64
N ASP A 172 -3.29 -7.08 10.77
CA ASP A 172 -4.43 -6.54 11.53
C ASP A 172 -4.14 -5.14 12.08
N LYS A 173 -2.92 -4.89 12.58
CA LYS A 173 -2.48 -3.58 13.05
C LYS A 173 -2.50 -2.54 11.93
N VAL A 174 -1.89 -2.84 10.79
CA VAL A 174 -1.85 -1.90 9.65
C VAL A 174 -3.25 -1.68 9.08
N SER A 175 -4.10 -2.71 9.02
CA SER A 175 -5.51 -2.59 8.63
C SER A 175 -6.27 -1.65 9.56
N SER A 176 -6.01 -1.71 10.88
CA SER A 176 -6.61 -0.78 11.83
C SER A 176 -6.19 0.66 11.57
N VAL A 177 -4.91 0.90 11.24
CA VAL A 177 -4.42 2.24 10.87
C VAL A 177 -5.08 2.74 9.59
N LEU A 178 -5.22 1.88 8.57
CA LEU A 178 -5.89 2.23 7.32
C LEU A 178 -7.37 2.57 7.54
N VAL A 179 -8.07 1.82 8.39
CA VAL A 179 -9.47 2.12 8.77
C VAL A 179 -9.58 3.50 9.41
N ASP A 180 -8.73 3.81 10.39
CA ASP A 180 -8.75 5.12 11.06
C ASP A 180 -8.49 6.28 10.08
N LEU A 181 -7.56 6.09 9.13
CA LEU A 181 -7.30 7.05 8.06
C LEU A 181 -8.53 7.26 7.17
N ILE A 182 -9.14 6.17 6.69
CA ILE A 182 -10.35 6.23 5.85
C ILE A 182 -11.47 6.96 6.57
N GLU A 183 -11.71 6.65 7.85
CA GLU A 183 -12.72 7.34 8.65
C GLU A 183 -12.41 8.83 8.81
N TRP A 184 -11.14 9.17 9.01
CA TRP A 184 -10.72 10.56 9.11
C TRP A 184 -11.00 11.31 7.80
N PHE A 185 -10.61 10.76 6.64
CA PHE A 185 -10.91 11.37 5.33
C PHE A 185 -12.40 11.40 4.99
N SER A 186 -13.18 10.44 5.51
CA SER A 186 -14.64 10.45 5.32
C SER A 186 -15.33 11.57 6.10
N LYS A 187 -14.71 12.03 7.21
CA LYS A 187 -15.23 13.11 8.07
C LYS A 187 -14.64 14.49 7.73
N ASN A 188 -13.49 14.52 7.06
CA ASN A 188 -12.74 15.76 6.78
C ASN A 188 -12.52 15.91 5.28
N ASP A 189 -13.04 17.00 4.72
CA ASP A 189 -12.82 17.30 3.30
C ASP A 189 -11.39 17.84 3.11
N LEU A 190 -10.64 17.25 2.18
CA LEU A 190 -9.29 17.72 1.84
C LEU A 190 -9.42 19.03 1.04
N LYS A 191 -9.29 20.17 1.71
CA LYS A 191 -9.14 21.47 1.04
C LYS A 191 -7.69 21.73 0.65
#